data_AF-A0A6N7ABE6-F1
#
_entry.id   AF-A0A6N7ABE6-F1
#
_cell.length_a   1.000
_cell.length_b   1.000
_cell.length_c   1.000
_cell.angle_alpha   90.00
_cell.angle_beta   90.00
_cell.angle_gamma   90.00
#
_symmetry.space_group_name_H-M   'P 1'
#
loop_
_entity.id
_entity.type
_entity.pdbx_description
1 polymer ?
#
loop_
_entity_poly.entity_id
_entity_poly.type
_entity_poly.pdbx_seq_one_letter_code
_entity_poly.pdbx_strand_id
1 'polypeptide(L)'
;MKNHLTEPQLNEYLDDELDAPGRAAVNSHLATCADCRGALAELQAVASTLAALPEEPLTRDLTASVLAKLPQPRVRLGWKLALAAQAGIGIGLSILVIANCLPLVNLPGLAAALSVSLPAIELPSFYPSSFIFHPSSFSIIFLAASALLLWGVGNAVLLRGRIRVQK
;
A
#
# COMPACT_ATOMS: atom_id res chain seq x y z
N MET A 1 -21.10 -30.35 44.99
CA MET A 1 -21.01 -28.90 45.23
C MET A 1 -20.87 -28.24 43.86
N LYS A 2 -21.88 -27.49 43.39
CA LYS A 2 -21.81 -26.80 42.10
C LYS A 2 -20.97 -25.54 42.32
N ASN A 3 -19.77 -25.49 41.75
CA ASN A 3 -18.92 -24.32 41.83
C ASN A 3 -19.42 -23.31 40.79
N HIS A 4 -20.09 -22.25 41.22
CA HIS A 4 -20.57 -21.17 40.35
C HIS A 4 -19.45 -20.17 40.09
N LEU A 5 -19.58 -19.38 39.01
CA LEU A 5 -18.71 -18.23 38.78
C LEU A 5 -18.90 -17.19 39.89
N THR A 6 -17.81 -16.55 40.28
CA THR A 6 -17.87 -15.45 41.24
C THR A 6 -18.34 -14.17 40.53
N GLU A 7 -18.90 -13.23 41.29
CA GLU A 7 -19.32 -11.92 40.77
C GLU A 7 -18.17 -11.16 40.06
N PRO A 8 -16.94 -11.10 40.60
CA PRO A 8 -15.81 -10.49 39.88
C PRO A 8 -15.55 -11.13 38.52
N GLN A 9 -15.62 -12.45 38.39
CA GLN A 9 -15.39 -13.14 37.11
C GLN A 9 -16.46 -12.80 36.07
N LEU A 10 -17.70 -12.57 36.50
CA LEU A 10 -18.78 -12.14 35.61
C LEU A 10 -18.60 -10.70 35.14
N ASN A 11 -18.16 -9.79 36.02
CA ASN A 11 -17.85 -8.41 35.66
C ASN A 11 -16.62 -8.32 34.74
N GLU A 12 -15.51 -8.99 35.08
CA GLU A 12 -14.32 -9.06 34.22
C GLU A 12 -14.64 -9.66 32.84
N TYR A 13 -15.56 -10.63 32.78
CA TYR A 13 -16.06 -11.18 31.53
C TYR A 13 -16.86 -10.15 30.71
N LEU A 14 -17.72 -9.36 31.38
CA LEU A 14 -18.55 -8.33 30.76
C LEU A 14 -17.71 -7.16 30.22
N ASP A 15 -16.67 -6.76 30.96
CA ASP A 15 -15.81 -5.62 30.66
C ASP A 15 -14.65 -5.94 29.69
N ASP A 16 -14.62 -7.15 29.12
CA ASP A 16 -13.54 -7.64 28.24
C ASP A 16 -12.14 -7.69 28.92
N GLU A 17 -12.08 -7.79 30.25
CA GLU A 17 -10.83 -7.76 31.02
C GLU A 17 -10.16 -9.13 31.25
N LEU A 18 -10.86 -10.22 30.94
CA LEU A 18 -10.28 -11.57 31.03
C LEU A 18 -9.30 -11.85 29.90
N ASP A 19 -8.20 -12.52 30.24
CA ASP A 19 -7.30 -13.09 29.26
C ASP A 19 -7.96 -14.26 28.49
N ALA A 20 -7.34 -14.67 27.37
CA ALA A 20 -7.87 -15.73 26.53
C ALA A 20 -8.22 -17.04 27.28
N PRO A 21 -7.35 -17.58 28.17
CA PRO A 21 -7.71 -18.80 28.92
C PRO A 21 -8.82 -18.56 29.94
N GLY A 22 -8.82 -17.44 30.66
CA GLY A 22 -9.87 -17.10 31.63
C GLY A 22 -11.24 -16.98 30.96
N ARG A 23 -11.30 -16.30 29.82
CA ARG A 23 -12.51 -16.17 29.02
C ARG A 23 -13.02 -17.51 28.49
N ALA A 24 -12.13 -18.40 28.06
CA ALA A 24 -12.53 -19.75 27.62
C ALA A 24 -13.13 -20.57 28.77
N ALA A 25 -12.57 -20.46 29.99
CA ALA A 25 -13.10 -21.14 31.17
C ALA A 25 -14.50 -20.62 31.55
N VAL A 26 -14.70 -19.30 31.55
CA VAL A 26 -16.01 -18.68 31.80
C VAL A 26 -17.04 -19.11 30.74
N ASN A 27 -16.68 -19.08 29.46
CA ASN A 27 -17.56 -19.53 28.36
C ASN A 27 -17.99 -20.99 28.52
N SER A 28 -17.06 -21.88 28.89
CA SER A 28 -17.36 -23.30 29.15
C SER A 28 -18.35 -23.47 30.30
N HIS A 29 -18.20 -22.68 31.38
CA HIS A 29 -19.13 -22.69 32.50
C HIS A 29 -20.52 -22.18 32.10
N LEU A 30 -20.60 -21.05 31.39
CA LEU A 30 -21.86 -20.47 30.91
C LEU A 30 -22.63 -21.41 29.97
N ALA A 31 -21.93 -22.25 29.20
CA ALA A 31 -22.56 -23.24 28.33
C ALA A 31 -23.34 -24.32 29.12
N THR A 32 -23.01 -24.55 30.39
CA THR A 32 -23.57 -25.65 31.20
C THR A 32 -24.36 -25.18 32.41
N CYS A 33 -24.14 -23.95 32.90
CA CYS A 33 -24.82 -23.41 34.07
C CYS A 33 -25.91 -22.38 33.67
N ALA A 34 -27.18 -22.69 33.94
CA ALA A 34 -28.28 -21.76 33.72
C ALA A 34 -28.27 -20.60 34.73
N ASP A 35 -27.90 -20.86 35.99
CA ASP A 35 -27.91 -19.86 37.06
C ASP A 35 -26.89 -18.74 36.78
N CYS A 36 -25.67 -19.09 36.36
CA CYS A 36 -24.65 -18.10 35.99
C CYS A 36 -25.01 -17.33 34.70
N ARG A 37 -25.74 -17.95 33.77
CA ARG A 37 -26.29 -17.22 32.60
C ARG A 37 -27.37 -16.23 33.01
N GLY A 38 -28.21 -16.58 33.98
CA GLY A 38 -29.19 -15.66 34.57
C GLY A 38 -28.52 -14.44 35.22
N ALA A 39 -27.54 -14.68 36.09
CA ALA A 39 -26.78 -13.62 36.73
C ALA A 39 -26.06 -12.70 35.71
N LEU A 40 -25.45 -13.27 34.67
CA LEU A 40 -24.83 -12.47 33.61
C LEU A 40 -25.86 -11.63 32.83
N ALA A 41 -27.04 -12.17 32.55
CA ALA A 41 -28.11 -11.44 31.86
C ALA A 41 -28.64 -10.27 32.71
N GLU A 42 -28.75 -10.44 34.03
CA GLU A 42 -29.10 -9.36 34.96
C GLU A 42 -28.05 -8.23 34.92
N LEU A 43 -26.76 -8.57 34.97
CA LEU A 43 -25.67 -7.59 34.86
C LEU A 43 -25.70 -6.85 33.52
N GLN A 44 -25.94 -7.56 32.41
CA GLN A 44 -26.07 -6.98 31.08
C GLN A 44 -27.30 -6.04 30.98
N ALA A 45 -28.41 -6.37 31.65
CA ALA A 45 -29.58 -5.51 31.70
C ALA A 45 -29.29 -4.18 32.42
N VAL A 46 -28.53 -4.23 33.53
CA VAL A 46 -28.09 -3.02 34.22
C VAL A 46 -27.15 -2.18 33.33
N ALA A 47 -26.13 -2.80 32.74
CA ALA A 47 -25.17 -2.11 31.87
C ALA A 47 -25.85 -1.45 30.67
N SER A 48 -26.79 -2.14 30.02
CA SER A 48 -27.56 -1.57 28.90
C SER A 48 -28.48 -0.43 29.32
N THR A 49 -29.05 -0.48 30.51
CA THR A 49 -29.85 0.62 31.08
C THR A 49 -28.99 1.86 31.33
N LEU A 50 -27.78 1.67 31.87
CA LEU A 50 -26.82 2.76 32.07
C LEU A 50 -26.34 3.35 30.73
N ALA A 51 -26.07 2.50 29.75
CA ALA A 51 -25.65 2.94 28.41
C ALA A 51 -26.75 3.70 27.65
N ALA A 52 -28.03 3.51 28.01
CA ALA A 52 -29.16 4.21 27.42
C ALA A 52 -29.40 5.61 28.02
N LEU A 53 -28.65 6.01 29.06
CA LEU A 53 -28.75 7.34 29.64
C LEU A 53 -28.33 8.41 28.60
N PRO A 54 -28.97 9.59 28.62
CA PRO A 54 -28.57 10.68 27.74
C PRO A 54 -27.14 11.11 28.05
N GLU A 55 -26.36 11.37 27.00
CA GLU A 55 -25.00 11.87 27.16
C GLU A 55 -25.04 13.32 27.66
N GLU A 56 -24.44 13.56 28.83
CA GLU A 56 -24.36 14.89 29.41
C GLU A 56 -23.26 15.69 28.71
N PRO A 57 -23.56 16.88 28.16
CA PRO A 57 -22.54 17.69 27.51
C PRO A 57 -21.49 18.13 28.55
N LEU A 58 -20.22 17.85 28.26
CA LEU A 58 -19.11 18.36 29.06
C LEU A 58 -19.14 19.90 29.07
N THR A 59 -18.96 20.51 30.25
CA THR A 59 -18.91 21.99 30.40
C THR A 59 -17.80 22.64 29.56
N ARG A 60 -16.78 21.87 29.18
CA ARG A 60 -15.63 22.33 28.39
C ARG A 60 -15.27 21.31 27.32
N ASP A 61 -15.07 21.78 26.10
CA ASP A 61 -14.50 20.96 25.03
C ASP A 61 -13.00 20.73 25.28
N LEU A 62 -12.62 19.47 25.47
CA LEU A 62 -11.24 19.02 25.66
C LEU A 62 -10.60 18.52 24.36
N THR A 63 -11.38 18.39 23.28
CA THR A 63 -10.95 17.76 22.02
C THR A 63 -9.67 18.38 21.49
N ALA A 64 -9.67 19.71 21.36
CA ALA A 64 -8.50 20.46 20.88
C ALA A 64 -7.27 20.26 21.78
N SER A 65 -7.44 20.24 23.09
CA SER A 65 -6.34 20.10 24.05
C SER A 65 -5.76 18.68 24.07
N VAL A 66 -6.59 17.66 23.88
CA VAL A 66 -6.16 16.26 23.78
C VAL A 66 -5.44 16.04 22.45
N LEU A 67 -6.05 16.47 21.34
CA LEU A 67 -5.46 16.36 20.01
C LEU A 67 -4.10 17.05 19.90
N ALA A 68 -3.93 18.21 20.56
CA ALA A 68 -2.65 18.93 20.59
C ALA A 68 -1.54 18.15 21.31
N LYS A 69 -1.88 17.25 22.25
CA LYS A 69 -0.92 16.44 23.01
C LYS A 69 -0.63 15.07 22.37
N LEU A 70 -1.43 14.65 21.38
CA LEU A 70 -1.16 13.40 20.68
C LEU A 70 0.12 13.52 19.85
N PRO A 71 0.92 12.43 19.75
CA PRO A 71 2.08 12.41 18.88
C PRO A 71 1.64 12.63 17.43
N GLN A 72 2.01 13.78 16.85
CA GLN A 72 1.67 14.03 15.47
C GLN A 72 2.47 13.09 14.54
N PRO A 73 1.82 12.48 13.53
CA PRO A 73 2.51 11.64 12.56
C PRO A 73 3.51 12.51 11.80
N ARG A 74 4.80 12.36 12.11
CA ARG A 74 5.88 13.04 11.39
C ARG A 74 5.96 12.46 9.97
N VAL A 75 5.27 13.08 9.03
CA VAL A 75 5.51 12.84 7.61
C VAL A 75 6.96 13.23 7.32
N ARG A 76 7.82 12.23 7.08
CA ARG A 76 9.23 12.49 6.74
C ARG A 76 9.26 13.13 5.35
N LEU A 77 9.38 14.46 5.30
CA LEU A 77 9.41 15.26 4.08
C LEU A 77 10.39 14.70 3.04
N GLY A 78 11.51 14.12 3.50
CA GLY A 78 12.49 13.45 2.64
C GLY A 78 11.93 12.30 1.79
N TRP A 79 10.87 11.62 2.22
CA TRP A 79 10.27 10.53 1.43
C TRP A 79 9.39 11.06 0.29
N LYS A 80 8.67 12.17 0.52
CA LYS A 80 7.91 12.86 -0.54
C LYS A 80 8.88 13.42 -1.59
N LEU A 81 9.99 14.00 -1.14
CA LEU A 81 11.07 14.49 -2.02
C LEU A 81 11.75 13.34 -2.78
N ALA A 82 11.99 12.20 -2.13
CA ALA A 82 12.55 11.02 -2.80
C ALA A 82 11.61 10.46 -3.88
N LEU A 83 10.30 10.39 -3.62
CA LEU A 83 9.29 9.98 -4.60
C LEU A 83 9.20 10.96 -5.78
N ALA A 84 9.24 12.26 -5.52
CA ALA A 84 9.22 13.29 -6.55
C ALA A 84 10.49 13.24 -7.43
N ALA A 85 11.67 13.08 -6.82
CA ALA A 85 12.93 12.94 -7.55
C ALA A 85 12.96 11.69 -8.42
N GLN A 86 12.43 10.58 -7.90
CA GLN A 86 12.31 9.31 -8.63
C GLN A 86 11.40 9.40 -9.85
N ALA A 87 10.23 10.06 -9.74
CA ALA A 87 9.35 10.29 -10.88
C ALA A 87 10.02 11.16 -11.96
N GLY A 88 10.76 12.20 -11.56
CA GLY A 88 11.51 13.05 -12.48
C GLY A 88 12.58 12.30 -13.28
N ILE A 89 13.34 11.41 -12.62
CA ILE A 89 14.37 10.58 -13.28
C ILE A 89 13.75 9.61 -14.28
N GLY A 90 12.63 8.97 -13.92
CA GLY A 90 11.90 8.06 -14.83
C GLY A 90 11.41 8.78 -16.09
N ILE A 91 10.77 9.94 -15.94
CA ILE A 91 10.28 10.75 -17.06
C ILE A 91 11.44 11.18 -17.97
N GLY A 92 12.55 11.66 -17.39
CA GLY A 92 13.73 12.08 -18.15
C GLY A 92 14.34 10.95 -18.97
N LEU A 93 14.48 9.76 -18.40
CA LEU A 93 14.98 8.57 -19.11
C LEU A 93 14.04 8.13 -20.25
N SER A 94 12.72 8.15 -20.04
CA SER A 94 11.75 7.84 -21.09
C SER A 94 11.84 8.83 -22.26
N ILE A 95 11.94 10.13 -21.97
CA ILE A 95 12.10 11.16 -23.00
C ILE A 95 13.41 10.95 -23.78
N LEU A 96 14.52 10.65 -23.09
CA LEU A 96 15.82 10.41 -23.72
C LEU A 96 15.77 9.18 -24.65
N VAL A 97 15.13 8.09 -24.22
CA VAL A 97 14.96 6.87 -25.02
C VAL A 97 14.08 7.15 -26.24
N ILE A 98 12.95 7.84 -26.07
CA ILE A 98 12.07 8.20 -27.19
C ILE A 98 12.83 9.08 -28.19
N ALA A 99 13.53 10.13 -27.74
CA ALA A 99 14.26 11.04 -28.62
C ALA A 99 15.34 10.33 -29.47
N ASN A 100 15.98 9.29 -28.93
CA ASN A 100 17.07 8.58 -29.62
C ASN A 100 16.62 7.31 -30.37
N CYS A 101 15.50 6.68 -29.97
CA CYS A 101 15.00 5.48 -30.63
C CYS A 101 13.88 5.75 -31.65
N LEU A 102 13.10 6.83 -31.51
CA LEU A 102 12.03 7.18 -32.45
C LEU A 102 12.52 7.36 -33.91
N PRO A 103 13.70 7.95 -34.21
CA PRO A 103 14.20 8.04 -35.59
C PRO A 103 14.73 6.71 -36.14
N LEU A 104 14.92 5.68 -35.30
CA LEU A 104 15.33 4.34 -35.71
C LEU A 104 14.13 3.44 -36.04
N VAL A 105 12.91 3.87 -35.72
CA VAL A 105 11.67 3.21 -36.13
C VAL A 105 11.33 3.67 -37.55
N ASN A 106 11.91 2.99 -38.53
CA ASN A 106 11.47 3.11 -39.92
C ASN A 106 10.06 2.49 -39.99
N LEU A 107 9.04 3.26 -40.36
CA LEU A 107 7.69 2.77 -40.70
C LEU A 107 7.68 2.52 -42.22
N PRO A 108 8.16 1.36 -42.71
CA PRO A 108 8.33 1.10 -44.15
C PRO A 108 7.02 1.16 -44.96
N GLY A 109 5.85 1.20 -44.29
CA GLY A 109 4.54 1.23 -44.94
C GLY A 109 4.19 2.53 -45.67
N LEU A 110 4.72 3.69 -45.25
CA LEU A 110 4.39 4.97 -45.90
C LEU A 110 5.31 5.31 -47.07
N ALA A 111 6.58 4.88 -47.01
CA ALA A 111 7.53 5.06 -48.12
C ALA A 111 7.19 4.14 -49.31
N ALA A 112 6.69 2.92 -49.05
CA ALA A 112 6.26 1.99 -50.09
C ALA A 112 5.03 2.46 -50.88
N ALA A 113 4.22 3.36 -50.32
CA ALA A 113 3.01 3.88 -50.98
C ALA A 113 3.31 4.95 -52.06
N LEU A 114 4.53 5.49 -52.12
CA LEU A 114 4.89 6.62 -53.00
C LEU A 114 6.07 6.34 -53.94
N SER A 115 6.52 5.09 -54.07
CA SER A 115 7.64 4.76 -54.96
C SER A 115 7.24 4.83 -56.44
N VAL A 116 7.47 5.98 -57.07
CA VAL A 116 7.58 6.12 -58.53
C VAL A 116 8.95 5.57 -58.94
N SER A 117 8.99 4.52 -59.75
CA SER A 117 10.23 3.96 -60.29
C SER A 117 10.85 4.92 -61.32
N LEU A 118 12.05 5.43 -61.05
CA LEU A 118 12.97 5.93 -62.08
C LEU A 118 14.12 4.92 -62.27
N PRO A 119 14.66 4.76 -63.49
CA PRO A 119 15.77 3.84 -63.74
C PRO A 119 17.08 4.34 -63.10
N ALA A 120 17.83 3.41 -62.52
CA ALA A 120 19.05 3.65 -61.76
C ALA A 120 20.28 3.89 -62.67
N ILE A 121 21.11 4.87 -62.30
CA ILE A 121 22.48 5.04 -62.79
C ILE A 121 23.40 4.58 -61.67
N GLU A 122 24.20 3.53 -61.90
CA GLU A 122 25.12 2.99 -60.89
C GLU A 122 26.52 3.61 -60.99
N LEU A 123 27.07 4.04 -59.86
CA LEU A 123 28.49 4.32 -59.67
C LEU A 123 28.99 3.55 -58.44
N PRO A 124 30.12 2.82 -58.51
CA PRO A 124 30.61 2.06 -57.37
C PRO A 124 31.42 2.95 -56.44
N SER A 125 31.07 3.01 -55.16
CA SER A 125 31.95 3.62 -54.15
C SER A 125 32.39 2.58 -53.13
N PHE A 126 33.69 2.29 -53.18
CA PHE A 126 34.44 1.42 -52.29
C PHE A 126 34.80 2.19 -51.00
N TYR A 127 34.42 1.67 -49.83
CA TYR A 127 34.96 2.12 -48.54
C TYR A 127 35.19 0.94 -47.59
N PRO A 128 36.37 0.81 -46.97
CA PRO A 128 36.66 -0.25 -46.01
C PRO A 128 36.04 0.07 -44.64
N SER A 129 35.44 -0.95 -44.04
CA SER A 129 34.77 -0.95 -42.75
C SER A 129 35.75 -0.81 -41.58
N SER A 130 35.77 0.35 -40.93
CA SER A 130 36.22 0.45 -39.53
C SER A 130 35.09 -0.04 -38.61
N PHE A 131 35.48 -0.85 -37.61
CA PHE A 131 34.61 -1.50 -36.64
C PHE A 131 33.64 -0.52 -35.94
N ILE A 132 32.35 -0.68 -36.20
CA ILE A 132 31.26 -0.01 -35.48
C ILE A 132 30.68 -1.03 -34.50
N PHE A 133 30.86 -0.81 -33.19
CA PHE A 133 30.14 -1.56 -32.16
C PHE A 133 28.69 -1.08 -32.17
N HIS A 134 27.79 -1.82 -32.84
CA HIS A 134 26.37 -1.52 -32.91
C HIS A 134 25.65 -2.33 -31.83
N PRO A 135 25.46 -1.80 -30.59
CA PRO A 135 24.59 -2.47 -29.64
C PRO A 135 23.20 -2.55 -30.29
N SER A 136 22.73 -3.76 -30.59
CA SER A 136 21.42 -3.96 -31.20
C SER A 136 20.38 -3.22 -30.37
N SER A 137 19.49 -2.45 -31.00
CA SER A 137 18.47 -1.60 -30.35
C SER A 137 17.67 -2.33 -29.26
N PHE A 138 17.55 -3.65 -29.38
CA PHE A 138 17.00 -4.56 -28.37
C PHE A 138 17.69 -4.46 -27.00
N SER A 139 19.01 -4.35 -26.94
CA SER A 139 19.78 -4.29 -25.69
C SER A 139 19.48 -3.02 -24.91
N ILE A 140 19.27 -1.89 -25.59
CA ILE A 140 18.98 -0.59 -24.95
C ILE A 140 17.54 -0.56 -24.42
N ILE A 141 16.58 -1.05 -25.21
CA ILE A 141 15.17 -1.14 -24.80
C ILE A 141 15.02 -2.08 -23.61
N PHE A 142 15.74 -3.21 -23.62
CA PHE A 142 15.72 -4.18 -22.52
C PHE A 142 16.33 -3.61 -21.24
N LEU A 143 17.40 -2.81 -21.36
CA LEU A 143 18.02 -2.12 -20.22
C LEU A 143 17.10 -1.04 -19.63
N ALA A 144 16.43 -0.27 -20.49
CA ALA A 144 15.47 0.75 -20.05
C ALA A 144 14.23 0.12 -19.39
N ALA A 145 13.68 -0.95 -19.98
CA ALA A 145 12.53 -1.67 -19.44
C ALA A 145 12.86 -2.36 -18.10
N SER A 146 14.04 -2.99 -17.99
CA SER A 146 14.49 -3.61 -16.73
C SER A 146 14.75 -2.57 -15.64
N ALA A 147 15.30 -1.40 -15.98
CA ALA A 147 15.46 -0.29 -15.04
C ALA A 147 14.11 0.25 -14.54
N LEU A 148 13.10 0.40 -15.42
CA LEU A 148 11.75 0.81 -15.04
C LEU A 148 11.06 -0.21 -14.14
N LEU A 149 11.21 -1.50 -14.45
CA LEU A 149 10.64 -2.60 -13.66
C LEU A 149 11.29 -2.67 -12.27
N LEU A 150 12.61 -2.58 -12.17
CA LEU A 150 13.31 -2.54 -10.89
C LEU A 150 12.86 -1.34 -10.05
N TRP A 151 12.71 -0.18 -10.68
CA TRP A 151 12.22 1.03 -10.03
C TRP A 151 10.79 0.85 -9.49
N GLY A 152 9.87 0.35 -10.33
CA GLY A 152 8.47 0.13 -9.94
C GLY A 152 8.32 -0.90 -8.82
N VAL A 153 9.04 -2.03 -8.90
CA VAL A 153 9.01 -3.08 -7.87
C VAL A 153 9.60 -2.57 -6.55
N GLY A 154 10.74 -1.88 -6.59
CA GLY A 154 11.38 -1.31 -5.40
C GLY A 154 10.46 -0.33 -4.68
N ASN A 155 9.80 0.55 -5.43
CA ASN A 155 8.88 1.53 -4.86
C ASN A 155 7.60 0.87 -4.29
N ALA A 156 7.07 -0.15 -4.98
CA ALA A 156 5.90 -0.91 -4.50
C ALA A 156 6.19 -1.65 -3.17
N VAL A 157 7.37 -2.25 -3.02
CA VAL A 157 7.79 -2.93 -1.78
C VAL A 157 7.92 -1.94 -0.63
N LEU A 158 8.52 -0.77 -0.86
CA LEU A 158 8.69 0.28 0.15
C LEU A 158 7.36 0.85 0.64
N LEU A 159 6.39 1.05 -0.26
CA LEU A 159 5.08 1.59 0.08
C LEU A 159 4.20 0.56 0.83
N ARG A 160 4.33 -0.73 0.52
CA ARG A 160 3.55 -1.80 1.15
C ARG A 160 3.87 -1.99 2.64
N GLY A 161 5.12 -1.73 3.04
CA GLY A 161 5.54 -1.79 4.45
C GLY A 161 4.91 -0.70 5.32
N ARG A 162 4.57 0.47 4.74
CA ARG A 162 3.99 1.61 5.47
C ARG A 162 2.50 1.47 5.76
N ILE A 163 1.75 0.84 4.85
CA ILE A 163 0.30 0.60 5.04
C ILE A 163 0.06 -0.32 6.25
N ARG A 164 1.01 -1.20 6.54
CA ARG A 164 0.91 -2.18 7.64
C ARG A 164 1.27 -1.62 9.02
N VAL A 165 1.88 -0.44 9.10
CA VAL A 165 2.28 0.22 10.36
C VAL A 165 1.26 1.30 10.77
N GLN A 166 0.23 1.52 9.97
CA GLN A 166 -0.83 2.52 10.21
C GLN A 166 -2.21 1.89 10.47
N LYS A 167 -2.28 0.55 10.53
CA LYS A 167 -3.42 -0.22 11.03
C LYS A 167 -3.05 -0.76 12.40
#